data_AF-A0A520XDR9-F1
#
_entry.id   AF-A0A520XDR9-F1
#
_cell.length_a   1.000
_cell.length_b   1.000
_cell.length_c   1.000
_cell.angle_alpha   90.00
_cell.angle_beta   90.00
_cell.angle_gamma   90.00
#
_symmetry.space_group_name_H-M   'P 1'
#
loop_
_entity.id
_entity.type
_entity.pdbx_description
1 polymer ?
#
loop_
_entity_poly.entity_id
_entity_poly.type
_entity_poly.pdbx_seq_one_letter_code
_entity_poly.pdbx_strand_id
1 'polypeptide(L)'
;MSEQPGSDSIYRAPSSDTTFNPQGDLLASYVGPKNADYYANKFEQIKSGGGSISWHWPAFFVASFWLLYRKMWLNAFLYWIVLPVALSVLSVVATMSISPEAGAIVYYGPYLLIAFILLPMFANRLYYRHAQAKADKVASITSSAEQQAAELSRIGGTSNVVLIVIPFVLVFVLGILAAIAIPAYQDYTIRAQVYEGVNLSGGAKAAVSEFYLDRGELPADNTMAGLSPADQISGAYTNSVAVQHGVIVVTYGNEAHAILQDQDLVMEPDTTESDRLQWSCYSSTIARKHLPAACR
;
A
#
# COMPACT_ATOMS: atom_id res chain seq x y z
N MET A 1 32.06 -55.25 22.31
CA MET A 1 31.70 -54.53 21.07
C MET A 1 30.19 -54.36 21.08
N SER A 2 29.73 -53.21 21.55
CA SER A 2 28.33 -52.77 21.46
C SER A 2 28.30 -51.29 21.82
N GLU A 3 28.38 -50.44 20.81
CA GLU A 3 28.18 -48.99 20.90
C GLU A 3 26.73 -48.68 21.30
N GLN A 4 26.54 -47.69 22.17
CA GLN A 4 25.26 -47.00 22.37
C GLN A 4 25.41 -45.54 21.90
N PRO A 5 24.35 -44.96 21.29
CA PRO A 5 24.44 -43.70 20.55
C PRO A 5 24.42 -42.49 21.48
N GLY A 6 25.27 -41.51 21.15
CA GLY A 6 25.36 -40.22 21.83
C GLY A 6 24.08 -39.40 21.70
N SER A 7 23.51 -39.03 22.83
CA SER A 7 22.53 -37.95 22.93
C SER A 7 23.26 -36.61 22.84
N ASP A 8 23.13 -35.90 21.71
CA ASP A 8 23.53 -34.51 21.57
C ASP A 8 22.62 -33.62 22.45
N SER A 9 23.02 -33.47 23.71
CA SER A 9 22.52 -32.43 24.59
C SER A 9 23.04 -31.08 24.10
N ILE A 10 22.15 -30.26 23.53
CA ILE A 10 22.42 -28.86 23.12
C ILE A 10 22.78 -27.97 24.34
N TYR A 11 22.65 -28.49 25.56
CA TYR A 11 23.20 -27.85 26.76
C TYR A 11 24.66 -28.24 26.95
N ARG A 12 25.57 -27.42 26.42
CA ARG A 12 26.97 -27.41 26.85
C ARG A 12 27.02 -26.77 28.23
N ALA A 13 27.38 -27.54 29.26
CA ALA A 13 27.54 -27.02 30.62
C ALA A 13 28.56 -25.86 30.62
N PRO A 14 28.32 -24.77 31.40
CA PRO A 14 29.24 -23.64 31.44
C PRO A 14 30.61 -24.11 31.94
N SER A 15 31.69 -23.64 31.29
CA SER A 15 33.07 -23.83 31.76
C SER A 15 33.23 -23.24 33.16
N SER A 16 33.89 -23.98 34.05
CA SER A 16 33.97 -23.76 35.50
C SER A 16 34.69 -22.48 35.99
N ASP A 17 34.98 -21.52 35.13
CA ASP A 17 35.66 -20.25 35.47
C ASP A 17 34.75 -19.00 35.37
N THR A 18 33.46 -19.15 35.05
CA THR A 18 32.50 -18.05 35.22
C THR A 18 32.00 -18.05 36.66
N THR A 19 32.43 -17.05 37.45
CA THR A 19 31.72 -16.67 38.67
C THR A 19 30.24 -16.49 38.34
N PHE A 20 29.40 -17.45 38.76
CA PHE A 20 27.94 -17.40 38.59
C PHE A 20 27.46 -16.04 39.10
N ASN A 21 27.06 -15.17 38.17
CA ASN A 21 26.45 -13.89 38.50
C ASN A 21 24.95 -14.15 38.51
N PRO A 22 24.33 -14.32 39.70
CA PRO A 22 22.95 -14.81 39.78
C PRO A 22 21.98 -13.91 39.00
N GLN A 23 22.23 -12.60 38.99
CA GLN A 23 21.38 -11.65 38.27
C GLN A 23 21.70 -11.56 36.77
N GLY A 24 22.93 -11.84 36.34
CA GLY A 24 23.31 -11.90 34.92
C GLY A 24 22.68 -13.10 34.23
N ASP A 25 22.76 -14.26 34.88
CA ASP A 25 22.26 -15.53 34.35
C ASP A 25 20.72 -15.59 34.29
N LEU A 26 20.04 -14.92 35.25
CA LEU A 26 18.58 -14.78 35.23
C LEU A 26 18.08 -13.89 34.08
N LEU A 27 18.76 -12.78 33.79
CA LEU A 27 18.38 -11.91 32.67
C LEU A 27 18.64 -12.58 31.31
N ALA A 28 19.73 -13.35 31.19
CA ALA A 28 20.00 -14.16 30.01
C ALA A 28 18.89 -15.18 29.74
N SER A 29 18.37 -15.81 30.81
CA SER A 29 17.23 -16.74 30.74
C SER A 29 15.98 -16.07 30.16
N TYR A 30 15.69 -14.82 30.51
CA TYR A 30 14.56 -14.06 29.94
C TYR A 30 14.78 -13.65 28.47
N VAL A 31 16.01 -13.31 28.09
CA VAL A 31 16.35 -12.87 26.72
C VAL A 31 16.17 -14.00 25.70
N GLY A 32 16.49 -15.22 26.12
CA GLY A 32 16.50 -16.42 25.29
C GLY A 32 17.87 -16.67 24.61
N PRO A 33 18.11 -17.90 24.15
CA PRO A 33 19.46 -18.38 23.82
C PRO A 33 20.10 -17.69 22.61
N LYS A 34 19.30 -17.26 21.62
CA LYS A 34 19.82 -16.71 20.36
C LYS A 34 20.59 -15.39 20.52
N ASN A 35 20.21 -14.56 21.48
CA ASN A 35 20.75 -13.20 21.64
C ASN A 35 21.28 -12.95 23.07
N ALA A 36 21.45 -14.00 23.88
CA ALA A 36 21.82 -13.88 25.28
C ALA A 36 23.13 -13.09 25.47
N ASP A 37 24.19 -13.46 24.74
CA ASP A 37 25.52 -12.84 24.86
C ASP A 37 25.51 -11.35 24.47
N TYR A 38 24.79 -11.00 23.41
CA TYR A 38 24.66 -9.61 22.96
C TYR A 38 24.02 -8.74 24.06
N TYR A 39 22.91 -9.20 24.63
CA TYR A 39 22.20 -8.44 25.67
C TYR A 39 22.92 -8.48 27.02
N ALA A 40 23.59 -9.58 27.37
CA ALA A 40 24.39 -9.68 28.59
C ALA A 40 25.45 -8.59 28.65
N ASN A 41 26.27 -8.48 27.60
CA ASN A 41 27.28 -7.43 27.47
C ASN A 41 26.67 -6.01 27.54
N LYS A 42 25.52 -5.80 26.89
CA LYS A 42 24.83 -4.50 26.92
C LYS A 42 24.25 -4.16 28.29
N PHE A 43 23.72 -5.14 28.99
CA PHE A 43 23.17 -4.95 30.33
C PHE A 43 24.27 -4.66 31.34
N GLU A 44 25.44 -5.30 31.22
CA GLU A 44 26.61 -4.98 32.04
C GLU A 44 27.11 -3.55 31.81
N GLN A 45 27.19 -3.09 30.56
CA GLN A 45 27.54 -1.70 30.23
C GLN A 45 26.56 -0.69 30.86
N ILE A 46 25.26 -1.03 30.90
CA ILE A 46 24.24 -0.19 31.53
C ILE A 46 24.40 -0.19 33.06
N LYS A 47 24.73 -1.34 33.66
CA LYS A 47 24.94 -1.48 35.12
C LYS A 47 26.20 -0.77 35.61
N SER A 48 27.29 -0.81 34.84
CA SER A 48 28.58 -0.22 35.22
C SER A 48 28.65 1.31 35.10
N GLY A 49 27.54 1.96 34.74
CA GLY A 49 27.46 3.43 34.63
C GLY A 49 28.13 4.00 33.37
N GLY A 50 28.67 3.15 32.48
CA GLY A 50 29.44 3.52 31.28
C GLY A 50 28.64 4.12 30.11
N GLY A 51 27.43 4.64 30.36
CA GLY A 51 26.61 5.32 29.37
C GLY A 51 25.40 4.51 28.92
N SER A 52 24.22 4.94 29.35
CA SER A 52 22.93 4.31 29.07
C SER A 52 22.42 4.45 27.61
N ILE A 53 23.24 5.05 26.75
CA ILE A 53 22.93 5.43 25.37
C ILE A 53 23.73 4.51 24.45
N SER A 54 23.04 3.68 23.68
CA SER A 54 23.67 2.82 22.69
C SER A 54 22.76 2.66 21.49
N TRP A 55 23.31 2.84 20.30
CA TRP A 55 22.54 2.71 19.07
C TRP A 55 22.08 1.28 18.85
N HIS A 56 20.80 1.10 18.52
CA HIS A 56 20.20 -0.20 18.27
C HIS A 56 19.68 -0.30 16.84
N TRP A 57 20.49 -0.88 15.95
CA TRP A 57 20.20 -0.99 14.52
C TRP A 57 18.84 -1.63 14.18
N PRO A 58 18.42 -2.75 14.81
CA PRO A 58 17.10 -3.30 14.53
C PRO A 58 15.96 -2.37 14.93
N ALA A 59 16.13 -1.59 16.00
CA ALA A 59 15.10 -0.63 16.41
C ALA A 59 15.07 0.61 15.50
N PHE A 60 16.12 0.89 14.72
CA PHE A 60 16.09 1.95 13.73
C PHE A 60 15.23 1.59 12.52
N PHE A 61 15.47 0.43 11.90
CA PHE A 61 14.74 0.03 10.70
C PHE A 61 13.34 -0.53 11.00
N VAL A 62 13.19 -1.24 12.12
CA VAL A 62 11.96 -1.93 12.48
C VAL A 62 11.55 -1.66 13.94
N ALA A 63 11.74 -0.41 14.39
CA ALA A 63 11.32 0.17 15.68
C ALA A 63 10.06 -0.49 16.27
N SER A 64 8.97 -0.31 15.53
CA SER A 64 7.63 -0.73 15.88
C SER A 64 7.49 -2.23 16.05
N PHE A 65 8.13 -3.00 15.17
CA PHE A 65 8.05 -4.46 15.17
C PHE A 65 9.00 -5.09 16.17
N TRP A 66 10.13 -4.44 16.47
CA TRP A 66 11.07 -4.89 17.51
C TRP A 66 10.42 -4.89 18.89
N LEU A 67 9.61 -3.87 19.23
CA LEU A 67 8.85 -3.84 20.49
C LEU A 67 7.89 -5.03 20.64
N LEU A 68 7.14 -5.33 19.57
CA LEU A 68 6.20 -6.47 19.54
C LEU A 68 6.94 -7.82 19.56
N TYR A 69 8.03 -7.92 18.79
CA TYR A 69 8.89 -9.09 18.74
C TYR A 69 9.48 -9.43 20.11
N ARG A 70 9.88 -8.45 20.91
CA ARG A 70 10.40 -8.63 22.29
C ARG A 70 9.32 -8.61 23.36
N LYS A 71 8.04 -8.75 22.97
CA LYS A 71 6.88 -8.83 23.88
C LYS A 71 6.68 -7.61 24.79
N MET A 72 7.19 -6.43 24.39
CA MET A 72 6.99 -5.17 25.12
C MET A 72 5.67 -4.51 24.72
N TRP A 73 4.56 -5.22 24.92
CA TRP A 73 3.22 -4.83 24.44
C TRP A 73 2.77 -3.45 24.92
N LEU A 74 3.05 -3.11 26.18
CA LEU A 74 2.71 -1.79 26.73
C LEU A 74 3.47 -0.67 26.01
N ASN A 75 4.78 -0.82 25.82
CA ASN A 75 5.57 0.18 25.09
C ASN A 75 5.12 0.29 23.64
N ALA A 76 4.77 -0.83 23.00
CA ALA A 76 4.21 -0.83 21.65
C ALA A 76 2.86 -0.08 21.61
N PHE A 77 1.96 -0.32 22.56
CA PHE A 77 0.68 0.40 22.66
C PHE A 77 0.87 1.89 22.90
N LEU A 78 1.78 2.28 23.79
CA LEU A 78 2.10 3.69 24.03
C LEU A 78 2.64 4.36 22.77
N TYR A 79 3.51 3.68 22.03
CA TYR A 79 4.10 4.20 20.80
C TYR A 79 3.11 4.25 19.62
N TRP A 80 2.24 3.25 19.45
CA TRP A 80 1.33 3.15 18.31
C TRP A 80 0.00 3.88 18.51
N ILE A 81 -0.47 4.01 19.74
CA ILE A 81 -1.79 4.55 20.03
C ILE A 81 -1.67 5.85 20.81
N VAL A 82 -1.10 5.79 22.02
CA VAL A 82 -1.13 6.94 22.93
C VAL A 82 -0.36 8.13 22.37
N LEU A 83 0.86 7.90 21.88
CA LEU A 83 1.71 8.96 21.33
C LEU A 83 1.08 9.61 20.09
N PRO A 84 0.64 8.88 19.04
CA PRO A 84 -0.05 9.48 17.89
C PRO A 84 -1.33 10.21 18.24
N VAL A 85 -2.14 9.66 19.16
CA VAL A 85 -3.38 10.32 19.60
C VAL A 85 -3.05 11.63 20.31
N ALA A 86 -2.11 11.62 21.26
CA ALA A 86 -1.70 12.84 21.95
C ALA A 86 -1.15 13.90 20.98
N LEU A 87 -0.29 13.51 20.03
CA LEU A 87 0.24 14.41 19.02
C LEU A 87 -0.84 14.91 18.05
N SER A 88 -1.86 14.11 17.72
CA SER A 88 -2.97 14.54 16.87
C SER A 88 -3.82 15.63 17.52
N VAL A 89 -4.06 15.54 18.83
CA VAL A 89 -4.79 16.57 19.58
C VAL A 89 -4.01 17.89 19.54
N LEU A 90 -2.71 17.85 19.80
CA LEU A 90 -1.84 19.03 19.73
C LEU A 90 -1.74 19.58 18.30
N SER A 91 -1.69 18.70 17.30
CA SER A 91 -1.66 19.06 15.88
C SER A 91 -2.91 19.84 15.46
N VAL A 92 -4.10 19.40 15.89
CA VAL A 92 -5.36 20.11 15.60
C VAL A 92 -5.35 21.52 16.18
N VAL A 93 -4.92 21.67 17.44
CA VAL A 93 -4.81 22.99 18.08
C VAL A 93 -3.84 23.89 17.31
N ALA A 94 -2.66 23.39 16.95
CA ALA A 94 -1.67 24.15 16.18
C ALA A 94 -2.18 24.53 14.78
N THR A 95 -2.92 23.64 14.10
CA THR A 95 -3.57 23.93 12.82
C THR A 95 -4.57 25.08 12.93
N MET A 96 -5.39 25.09 13.98
CA MET A 96 -6.45 26.10 14.15
C MET A 96 -5.92 27.42 14.68
N SER A 97 -4.86 27.42 15.49
CA SER A 97 -4.34 28.62 16.15
C SER A 97 -3.17 29.29 15.42
N ILE A 98 -2.46 28.55 14.56
CA ILE A 98 -1.23 29.05 13.91
C ILE A 98 -1.35 28.88 12.38
N SER A 99 -1.21 27.66 11.87
CA SER A 99 -1.32 27.35 10.44
C SER A 99 -1.38 25.84 10.21
N PRO A 100 -1.86 25.37 9.03
CA PRO A 100 -1.85 23.95 8.68
C PRO A 100 -0.45 23.31 8.75
N GLU A 101 0.59 24.05 8.36
CA GLU A 101 1.98 23.59 8.40
C GLU A 101 2.47 23.42 9.85
N ALA A 102 2.08 24.33 10.75
CA ALA A 102 2.40 24.21 12.18
C ALA A 102 1.80 22.94 12.78
N GLY A 103 0.56 22.61 12.42
CA GLY A 103 -0.07 21.35 12.83
C GLY A 103 0.68 20.12 12.35
N ALA A 104 1.12 20.12 11.09
CA ALA A 104 1.94 19.04 10.54
C ALA A 104 3.28 18.90 11.30
N ILE A 105 3.97 20.00 11.59
CA ILE A 105 5.24 19.99 12.33
C ILE A 105 5.05 19.42 13.75
N VAL A 106 4.00 19.84 14.45
CA VAL A 106 3.69 19.37 15.81
C VAL A 106 3.41 17.86 15.83
N TYR A 107 2.80 17.31 14.78
CA TYR A 107 2.57 15.87 14.67
C TYR A 107 3.85 15.12 14.24
N TYR A 108 4.36 15.41 13.06
CA TYR A 108 5.41 14.62 12.43
C TYR A 108 6.79 14.87 13.06
N GLY A 109 7.10 16.08 13.51
CA GLY A 109 8.41 16.42 14.07
C GLY A 109 8.79 15.56 15.28
N PRO A 110 8.02 15.59 16.39
CA PRO A 110 8.26 14.75 17.55
C PRO A 110 8.16 13.26 17.22
N TYR A 111 7.20 12.86 16.38
CA TYR A 111 7.02 11.46 16.02
C TYR A 111 8.26 10.89 15.30
N LEU A 112 8.78 11.61 14.30
CA LEU A 112 9.99 11.22 13.57
C LEU A 112 11.23 11.25 14.46
N LEU A 113 11.36 12.25 15.34
CA LEU A 113 12.46 12.31 16.32
C LEU A 113 12.43 11.08 17.25
N ILE A 114 11.26 10.70 17.74
CA ILE A 114 11.11 9.51 18.58
C ILE A 114 11.42 8.24 17.79
N ALA A 115 10.83 8.09 16.59
CA ALA A 115 10.96 6.89 15.78
C ALA A 115 12.39 6.63 15.30
N PHE A 116 13.08 7.67 14.81
CA PHE A 116 14.37 7.52 14.14
C PHE A 116 15.58 7.82 15.03
N ILE A 117 15.41 8.56 16.13
CA ILE A 117 16.52 8.94 17.01
C ILE A 117 16.33 8.38 18.41
N LEU A 118 15.27 8.75 19.13
CA LEU A 118 15.16 8.43 20.55
C LEU A 118 14.93 6.94 20.82
N LEU A 119 14.03 6.30 20.07
CA LEU A 119 13.75 4.88 20.26
C LEU A 119 14.97 4.01 19.92
N PRO A 120 15.68 4.19 18.79
CA PRO A 120 16.89 3.42 18.50
C PRO A 120 18.03 3.69 19.50
N MET A 121 18.15 4.93 19.99
CA MET A 121 19.18 5.34 20.95
C MET A 121 18.96 4.76 22.36
N PHE A 122 17.70 4.57 22.76
CA PHE A 122 17.34 4.07 24.09
C PHE A 122 16.75 2.65 24.10
N ALA A 123 16.67 1.97 22.96
CA ALA A 123 16.07 0.64 22.85
C ALA A 123 16.67 -0.37 23.83
N ASN A 124 18.01 -0.48 23.89
CA ASN A 124 18.67 -1.40 24.81
C ASN A 124 18.33 -1.10 26.29
N ARG A 125 18.27 0.18 26.66
CA ARG A 125 17.92 0.63 28.00
C ARG A 125 16.45 0.34 28.33
N LEU A 126 15.55 0.60 27.38
CA LEU A 126 14.13 0.31 27.51
C LEU A 126 13.91 -1.18 27.73
N TYR A 127 14.59 -2.01 26.94
CA TYR A 127 14.50 -3.46 27.07
C TYR A 127 15.14 -3.99 28.36
N TYR A 128 16.28 -3.42 28.79
CA TYR A 128 16.89 -3.74 30.09
C TYR A 128 15.92 -3.48 31.25
N ARG A 129 15.31 -2.28 31.30
CA ARG A 129 14.32 -1.94 32.35
C ARG A 129 13.13 -2.88 32.33
N HIS A 130 12.67 -3.27 31.14
CA HIS A 130 11.58 -4.22 30.99
C HIS A 130 11.95 -5.60 31.52
N ALA A 131 13.10 -6.14 31.10
CA ALA A 131 13.58 -7.45 31.52
C ALA A 131 13.83 -7.49 33.04
N GLN A 132 14.44 -6.43 33.59
CA GLN A 132 14.68 -6.30 35.03
C GLN A 132 13.36 -6.26 35.82
N ALA A 133 12.38 -5.46 35.40
CA ALA A 133 11.07 -5.43 36.06
C ALA A 133 10.35 -6.80 36.05
N LYS A 134 10.58 -7.63 35.03
CA LYS A 134 10.08 -9.01 34.99
C LYS A 134 10.86 -9.92 35.94
N ALA A 135 12.18 -9.82 35.96
CA ALA A 135 13.03 -10.57 36.88
C ALA A 135 12.71 -10.26 38.34
N ASP A 136 12.58 -8.99 38.70
CA ASP A 136 12.22 -8.54 40.05
C ASP A 136 10.85 -9.09 40.48
N LYS A 137 9.88 -9.11 39.55
CA LYS A 137 8.55 -9.68 39.80
C LYS A 137 8.64 -11.19 40.07
N VAL A 138 9.41 -11.94 39.29
CA VAL A 138 9.58 -13.39 39.50
C VAL A 138 10.34 -13.67 40.81
N ALA A 139 11.36 -12.86 41.12
CA ALA A 139 12.12 -12.97 42.37
C ALA A 139 11.26 -12.74 43.62
N SER A 140 10.22 -11.89 43.53
CA SER A 140 9.28 -11.68 44.64
C SER A 140 8.37 -12.90 44.92
N ILE A 141 8.20 -13.80 43.95
CA ILE A 141 7.28 -14.94 44.03
C ILE A 141 8.03 -16.23 44.35
N THR A 142 9.26 -16.36 43.84
CA THR A 142 10.01 -17.62 43.84
C THR A 142 11.36 -17.42 44.50
N SER A 143 11.68 -18.20 45.53
CA SER A 143 12.94 -18.07 46.28
C SER A 143 14.13 -18.80 45.62
N SER A 144 13.88 -19.88 44.88
CA SER A 144 14.93 -20.67 44.22
C SER A 144 15.36 -20.05 42.88
N ALA A 145 16.67 -19.84 42.71
CA ALA A 145 17.24 -19.29 41.49
C ALA A 145 16.95 -20.16 40.24
N GLU A 146 16.90 -21.48 40.40
CA GLU A 146 16.61 -22.42 39.30
C GLU A 146 15.15 -22.29 38.83
N GLN A 147 14.22 -22.17 39.78
CA GLN A 147 12.81 -21.95 39.46
C GLN A 147 12.56 -20.57 38.85
N GLN A 148 13.29 -19.54 39.31
CA GLN A 148 13.25 -18.21 38.69
C GLN A 148 13.71 -18.25 37.23
N ALA A 149 14.81 -18.95 36.93
CA ALA A 149 15.35 -19.08 35.58
C ALA A 149 14.38 -19.84 34.64
N ALA A 150 13.75 -20.91 35.14
CA ALA A 150 12.74 -21.67 34.39
C ALA A 150 11.52 -20.82 34.03
N GLU A 151 10.98 -20.05 34.99
CA GLU A 151 9.83 -19.18 34.73
C GLU A 151 10.18 -18.03 33.78
N LEU A 152 11.36 -17.42 33.94
CA LEU A 152 11.83 -16.35 33.05
C LEU A 152 11.99 -16.83 31.61
N SER A 153 12.50 -18.05 31.42
CA SER A 153 12.63 -18.68 30.10
C SER A 153 11.26 -18.94 29.46
N ARG A 154 10.23 -19.27 30.27
CA ARG A 154 8.87 -19.51 29.80
C ARG A 154 8.18 -18.23 29.32
N ILE A 155 8.30 -17.14 30.07
CA ILE A 155 7.62 -15.87 29.74
C ILE A 155 8.41 -15.00 28.76
N GLY A 156 9.73 -15.18 28.72
CA GLY A 156 10.67 -14.41 27.93
C GLY A 156 10.72 -14.78 26.45
N GLY A 157 11.87 -14.52 25.84
CA GLY A 157 12.14 -14.80 24.43
C GLY A 157 11.42 -13.86 23.47
N THR A 158 11.03 -14.40 22.31
CA THR A 158 10.56 -13.62 21.15
C THR A 158 9.17 -14.05 20.71
N SER A 159 8.45 -13.16 20.02
CA SER A 159 7.09 -13.39 19.52
C SER A 159 7.08 -13.61 18.00
N ASN A 160 6.32 -14.60 17.54
CA ASN A 160 6.11 -14.88 16.12
C ASN A 160 4.99 -14.04 15.48
N VAL A 161 4.41 -13.09 16.22
CA VAL A 161 3.29 -12.25 15.75
C VAL A 161 3.61 -11.53 14.44
N VAL A 162 4.87 -11.16 14.20
CA VAL A 162 5.30 -10.51 12.96
C VAL A 162 5.04 -11.39 11.72
N LEU A 163 5.20 -12.72 11.83
CA LEU A 163 4.94 -13.65 10.73
C LEU A 163 3.46 -13.71 10.32
N ILE A 164 2.56 -13.36 11.25
CA ILE A 164 1.13 -13.28 11.00
C ILE A 164 0.78 -11.89 10.47
N VAL A 165 1.25 -10.83 11.13
CA VAL A 165 0.87 -9.45 10.82
C VAL A 165 1.35 -9.01 9.43
N ILE A 166 2.58 -9.35 9.01
CA ILE A 166 3.13 -8.89 7.72
C ILE A 166 2.27 -9.35 6.53
N PRO A 167 1.92 -10.64 6.37
CA PRO A 167 1.04 -11.08 5.28
C PRO A 167 -0.31 -10.38 5.22
N PHE A 168 -0.96 -10.15 6.36
CA PHE A 168 -2.25 -9.44 6.38
C PHE A 168 -2.12 -7.98 5.92
N VAL A 169 -1.06 -7.30 6.34
CA VAL A 169 -0.78 -5.93 5.87
C VAL A 169 -0.50 -5.94 4.36
N LEU A 170 0.25 -6.91 3.85
CA LEU A 170 0.52 -7.03 2.41
C LEU A 170 -0.76 -7.24 1.60
N VAL A 171 -1.61 -8.19 2.00
CA VAL A 171 -2.89 -8.46 1.32
C VAL A 171 -3.79 -7.23 1.35
N PHE A 172 -3.83 -6.52 2.48
CA PHE A 172 -4.62 -5.29 2.61
C PHE A 172 -4.14 -4.18 1.68
N VAL A 173 -2.82 -3.93 1.63
CA VAL A 173 -2.23 -2.92 0.74
C VAL A 173 -2.49 -3.28 -0.73
N LEU A 174 -2.28 -4.53 -1.11
CA LEU A 174 -2.57 -5.01 -2.47
C LEU A 174 -4.05 -4.85 -2.83
N GLY A 175 -4.96 -5.09 -1.89
CA GLY A 175 -6.40 -4.88 -2.07
C GLY A 175 -6.75 -3.41 -2.36
N ILE A 176 -6.18 -2.46 -1.62
CA ILE A 176 -6.36 -1.02 -1.87
C ILE A 176 -5.82 -0.64 -3.25
N LEU A 177 -4.61 -1.08 -3.58
CA LEU A 177 -4.00 -0.80 -4.87
C LEU A 177 -4.85 -1.35 -6.03
N ALA A 178 -5.35 -2.58 -5.90
CA ALA A 178 -6.23 -3.20 -6.89
C ALA A 178 -7.55 -2.45 -7.05
N ALA A 179 -8.17 -2.02 -5.94
CA ALA A 179 -9.42 -1.27 -5.96
C ALA A 179 -9.31 0.07 -6.71
N ILE A 180 -8.13 0.69 -6.72
CA ILE A 180 -7.86 1.93 -7.48
C ILE A 180 -7.44 1.60 -8.92
N ALA A 181 -6.56 0.63 -9.10
CA ALA A 181 -5.96 0.33 -10.40
C ALA A 181 -6.93 -0.33 -11.38
N ILE A 182 -7.79 -1.26 -10.92
CA ILE A 182 -8.70 -2.00 -11.79
C ILE A 182 -9.70 -1.06 -12.48
N PRO A 183 -10.43 -0.18 -11.77
CA PRO A 183 -11.37 0.75 -12.43
C PRO A 183 -10.67 1.71 -13.38
N ALA A 184 -9.47 2.20 -13.02
CA ALA A 184 -8.71 3.10 -13.89
C ALA A 184 -8.24 2.42 -15.18
N TYR A 185 -7.79 1.16 -15.10
CA TYR A 185 -7.41 0.37 -16.26
C TYR A 185 -8.63 0.07 -17.15
N GLN A 186 -9.77 -0.28 -16.55
CA GLN A 186 -11.02 -0.47 -17.28
C GLN A 186 -11.44 0.81 -18.01
N ASP A 187 -11.46 1.96 -17.35
CA ASP A 187 -11.78 3.25 -17.98
C ASP A 187 -10.87 3.56 -19.19
N TYR A 188 -9.57 3.23 -19.10
CA TYR A 188 -8.62 3.36 -20.20
C TYR A 188 -8.94 2.42 -21.37
N THR A 189 -9.18 1.14 -21.10
CA THR A 189 -9.50 0.16 -22.14
C THR A 189 -10.81 0.49 -22.85
N ILE A 190 -11.85 0.90 -22.12
CA ILE A 190 -13.13 1.32 -22.68
C ILE A 190 -12.92 2.53 -23.61
N ARG A 191 -12.13 3.52 -23.20
CA ARG A 191 -11.83 4.68 -24.05
C ARG A 191 -11.06 4.29 -25.32
N ALA A 192 -10.16 3.31 -25.22
CA ALA A 192 -9.46 2.78 -26.38
C ALA A 192 -10.41 2.10 -27.37
N GLN A 193 -11.41 1.35 -26.88
CA GLN A 193 -12.47 0.77 -27.71
C GLN A 193 -13.32 1.85 -28.41
N VAL A 194 -13.69 2.93 -27.70
CA VAL A 194 -14.38 4.09 -28.31
C VAL A 194 -13.54 4.74 -29.43
N TYR A 195 -12.21 4.74 -29.30
CA TYR A 195 -11.35 5.31 -30.32
C TYR A 195 -11.34 4.52 -31.64
N GLU A 196 -11.64 3.23 -31.62
CA GLU A 196 -11.83 2.45 -32.86
C GLU A 196 -12.97 3.04 -33.69
N GLY A 197 -14.10 3.35 -33.04
CA GLY A 197 -15.26 3.97 -33.69
C GLY A 197 -14.94 5.34 -34.30
N VAL A 198 -14.13 6.15 -33.60
CA VAL A 198 -13.62 7.43 -34.14
C VAL A 198 -12.84 7.19 -35.44
N ASN A 199 -11.94 6.20 -35.46
CA ASN A 199 -11.14 5.89 -36.65
C ASN A 199 -11.99 5.37 -37.81
N LEU A 200 -12.94 4.46 -37.54
CA LEU A 200 -13.85 3.93 -38.55
C LEU A 200 -14.76 5.02 -39.14
N SER A 201 -15.17 6.00 -38.33
CA SER A 201 -15.94 7.15 -38.82
C SER A 201 -15.15 8.04 -39.79
N GLY A 202 -13.81 7.98 -39.80
CA GLY A 202 -12.97 8.84 -40.63
C GLY A 202 -13.25 8.73 -42.13
N GLY A 203 -13.49 7.50 -42.62
CA GLY A 203 -13.87 7.26 -44.01
C GLY A 203 -15.24 7.86 -44.35
N ALA A 204 -16.22 7.70 -43.44
CA ALA A 204 -17.54 8.29 -43.60
C ALA A 204 -17.51 9.83 -43.56
N LYS A 205 -16.68 10.43 -42.69
CA LYS A 205 -16.50 11.90 -42.62
C LYS A 205 -15.97 12.46 -43.93
N ALA A 206 -14.99 11.78 -44.53
CA ALA A 206 -14.43 12.16 -45.82
C ALA A 206 -15.49 12.09 -46.93
N ALA A 207 -16.23 10.97 -47.02
CA ALA A 207 -17.28 10.79 -48.02
C ALA A 207 -18.42 11.81 -47.90
N VAL A 208 -18.89 12.08 -46.68
CA VAL A 208 -19.91 13.11 -46.41
C VAL A 208 -19.40 14.50 -46.79
N SER A 209 -18.15 14.80 -46.49
CA SER A 209 -17.54 16.11 -46.82
C SER A 209 -17.38 16.29 -48.33
N GLU A 210 -16.96 15.25 -49.05
CA GLU A 210 -16.84 15.29 -50.51
C GLU A 210 -18.22 15.45 -51.17
N PHE A 211 -19.23 14.70 -50.72
CA PHE A 211 -20.59 14.82 -51.22
C PHE A 211 -21.15 16.24 -51.01
N TYR A 212 -20.93 16.81 -49.83
CA TYR A 212 -21.35 18.19 -49.53
C TYR A 212 -20.66 19.23 -50.41
N LEU A 213 -19.36 19.06 -50.68
CA LEU A 213 -18.62 19.97 -51.56
C LEU A 213 -19.06 19.90 -53.03
N ASP A 214 -19.46 18.71 -53.51
CA ASP A 214 -19.94 18.51 -54.89
C ASP A 214 -21.40 18.97 -55.07
N ARG A 215 -22.27 18.70 -54.08
CA ARG A 215 -23.73 18.85 -54.21
C ARG A 215 -24.33 20.02 -53.44
N GLY A 216 -23.63 20.56 -52.45
CA GLY A 216 -24.15 21.60 -51.56
C GLY A 216 -25.20 21.12 -50.56
N GLU A 217 -25.46 19.80 -50.48
CA GLU A 217 -26.43 19.18 -49.58
C GLU A 217 -25.79 17.99 -48.86
N LEU A 218 -26.29 17.65 -47.66
CA LEU A 218 -25.80 16.49 -46.90
C LEU A 218 -26.44 15.19 -47.43
N PRO A 219 -25.69 14.08 -47.53
CA PRO A 219 -26.24 12.81 -48.00
C PRO A 219 -27.24 12.24 -46.99
N ALA A 220 -28.36 11.73 -47.49
CA ALA A 220 -29.42 11.16 -46.65
C ALA A 220 -28.98 9.88 -45.92
N ASP A 221 -28.15 9.06 -46.58
CA ASP A 221 -27.71 7.75 -46.07
C ASP A 221 -26.31 7.35 -46.59
N ASN A 222 -25.83 6.18 -46.17
CA ASN A 222 -24.55 5.60 -46.60
C ASN A 222 -24.45 5.45 -48.12
N THR A 223 -25.54 4.99 -48.78
CA THR A 223 -25.53 4.69 -50.22
C THR A 223 -25.38 5.99 -51.02
N MET A 224 -26.09 7.04 -50.62
CA MET A 224 -25.97 8.37 -51.21
C MET A 224 -24.58 8.97 -51.01
N ALA A 225 -23.95 8.71 -49.86
CA ALA A 225 -22.56 9.07 -49.58
C ALA A 225 -21.54 8.18 -50.32
N GLY A 226 -21.95 7.17 -51.09
CA GLY A 226 -21.05 6.25 -51.79
C GLY A 226 -20.33 5.23 -50.88
N LEU A 227 -20.87 5.00 -49.68
CA LEU A 227 -20.34 4.07 -48.69
C LEU A 227 -21.05 2.72 -48.74
N SER A 228 -20.40 1.69 -48.20
CA SER A 228 -21.03 0.40 -47.92
C SER A 228 -22.21 0.54 -46.93
N PRO A 229 -23.14 -0.45 -46.92
CA PRO A 229 -24.17 -0.54 -45.88
C PRO A 229 -23.58 -0.44 -44.47
N ALA A 230 -24.32 0.18 -43.55
CA ALA A 230 -23.80 0.57 -42.24
C ALA A 230 -23.26 -0.60 -41.40
N ASP A 231 -23.90 -1.77 -41.50
CA ASP A 231 -23.53 -3.03 -40.85
C ASP A 231 -22.27 -3.69 -41.44
N GLN A 232 -21.87 -3.28 -42.65
CA GLN A 232 -20.62 -3.71 -43.28
C GLN A 232 -19.43 -2.82 -42.93
N ILE A 233 -19.68 -1.66 -42.30
CA ILE A 233 -18.65 -0.79 -41.73
C ILE A 233 -18.55 -1.09 -40.24
N SER A 234 -17.84 -2.17 -39.92
CA SER A 234 -17.72 -2.71 -38.57
C SER A 234 -16.26 -2.99 -38.19
N GLY A 235 -16.03 -3.21 -36.89
CA GLY A 235 -14.73 -3.48 -36.30
C GLY A 235 -14.83 -4.43 -35.10
N ALA A 236 -13.75 -4.56 -34.33
CA ALA A 236 -13.70 -5.44 -33.16
C ALA A 236 -14.71 -5.01 -32.08
N TYR A 237 -14.88 -3.69 -31.90
CA TYR A 237 -15.74 -3.09 -30.89
C TYR A 237 -16.90 -2.24 -31.47
N THR A 238 -16.96 -2.11 -32.80
CA THR A 238 -17.97 -1.31 -33.51
C THR A 238 -18.85 -2.22 -34.36
N ASN A 239 -20.16 -2.17 -34.13
CA ASN A 239 -21.16 -2.95 -34.87
C ASN A 239 -21.49 -2.31 -36.23
N SER A 240 -21.65 -0.99 -36.27
CA SER A 240 -22.03 -0.28 -37.50
C SER A 240 -21.60 1.18 -37.52
N VAL A 241 -21.41 1.72 -38.72
CA VAL A 241 -21.26 3.16 -38.98
C VAL A 241 -22.32 3.61 -39.98
N ALA A 242 -23.34 4.32 -39.49
CA ALA A 242 -24.45 4.81 -40.28
C ALA A 242 -24.32 6.31 -40.55
N VAL A 243 -24.62 6.74 -41.77
CA VAL A 243 -24.84 8.13 -42.15
C VAL A 243 -26.35 8.37 -42.15
N GLN A 244 -26.81 9.43 -41.49
CA GLN A 244 -28.21 9.82 -41.42
C GLN A 244 -28.29 11.32 -41.63
N HIS A 245 -28.66 11.75 -42.84
CA HIS A 245 -28.70 13.17 -43.23
C HIS A 245 -27.39 13.90 -42.90
N GLY A 246 -26.26 13.29 -43.24
CA GLY A 246 -24.90 13.79 -42.97
C GLY A 246 -24.36 13.55 -41.56
N VAL A 247 -25.21 13.24 -40.57
CA VAL A 247 -24.77 12.87 -39.22
C VAL A 247 -24.27 11.44 -39.24
N ILE A 248 -23.07 11.20 -38.71
CA ILE A 248 -22.49 9.86 -38.63
C ILE A 248 -22.72 9.31 -37.23
N VAL A 249 -23.40 8.17 -37.14
CA VAL A 249 -23.69 7.46 -35.90
C VAL A 249 -22.90 6.16 -35.91
N VAL A 250 -21.97 6.04 -34.97
CA VAL A 250 -21.17 4.83 -34.75
C VAL A 250 -21.79 4.07 -33.59
N THR A 251 -22.25 2.85 -33.82
CA THR A 251 -22.85 2.01 -32.78
C THR A 251 -21.85 0.97 -32.31
N TYR A 252 -21.59 0.92 -31.00
CA TYR A 252 -20.67 -0.03 -30.40
C TYR A 252 -21.37 -1.36 -30.10
N GLY A 253 -20.61 -2.43 -30.22
CA GLY A 253 -21.10 -3.79 -30.04
C GLY A 253 -19.96 -4.80 -30.19
N ASN A 254 -20.26 -6.01 -30.67
CA ASN A 254 -19.28 -7.08 -30.86
C ASN A 254 -18.54 -7.39 -29.55
N GLU A 255 -17.21 -7.34 -29.56
CA GLU A 255 -16.35 -7.62 -28.39
C GLU A 255 -16.17 -6.39 -27.49
N ALA A 256 -16.96 -5.32 -27.69
CA ALA A 256 -16.88 -4.14 -26.85
C ALA A 256 -17.19 -4.47 -25.39
N HIS A 257 -16.58 -3.72 -24.48
CA HIS A 257 -16.87 -3.82 -23.06
C HIS A 257 -18.37 -3.66 -22.82
N ALA A 258 -18.94 -4.40 -21.86
CA ALA A 258 -20.39 -4.45 -21.62
C ALA A 258 -21.05 -3.07 -21.48
N ILE A 259 -20.33 -2.08 -20.94
CA ILE A 259 -20.79 -0.68 -20.81
C ILE A 259 -21.04 -0.01 -22.17
N LEU A 260 -20.34 -0.40 -23.23
CA LEU A 260 -20.46 0.17 -24.57
C LEU A 260 -21.48 -0.58 -25.44
N GLN A 261 -22.01 -1.72 -25.01
CA GLN A 261 -22.97 -2.48 -25.82
C GLN A 261 -24.22 -1.62 -26.10
N ASP A 262 -24.57 -1.52 -27.38
CA ASP A 262 -25.67 -0.69 -27.91
C ASP A 262 -25.55 0.81 -27.60
N GLN A 263 -24.36 1.29 -27.19
CA GLN A 263 -24.08 2.71 -27.06
C GLN A 263 -23.59 3.28 -28.39
N ASP A 264 -23.67 4.60 -28.53
CA ASP A 264 -23.33 5.28 -29.78
C ASP A 264 -22.37 6.46 -29.59
N LEU A 265 -21.59 6.74 -30.64
CA LEU A 265 -20.80 7.95 -30.79
C LEU A 265 -21.28 8.69 -32.04
N VAL A 266 -21.56 9.97 -31.88
CA VAL A 266 -22.11 10.83 -32.93
C VAL A 266 -21.02 11.77 -33.43
N MET A 267 -20.87 11.84 -34.75
CA MET A 267 -20.11 12.87 -35.44
C MET A 267 -21.09 13.72 -36.25
N GLU A 268 -21.23 14.98 -35.87
CA GLU A 268 -22.16 15.91 -36.48
C GLU A 268 -21.39 16.96 -37.29
N PRO A 269 -21.71 17.13 -38.59
CA PRO A 269 -21.11 18.18 -39.40
C PRO A 269 -21.75 19.54 -39.08
N ASP A 270 -20.92 20.54 -38.86
CA ASP A 270 -21.32 21.94 -38.78
C ASP A 270 -21.21 22.56 -40.18
N THR A 271 -22.36 23.00 -40.71
CA THR A 271 -22.51 23.58 -42.06
C THR A 271 -22.47 25.11 -42.05
N THR A 272 -22.13 25.75 -40.92
CA THR A 272 -22.14 27.22 -40.80
C THR A 272 -21.01 27.90 -41.59
N GLU A 273 -19.90 27.20 -41.84
CA GLU A 273 -18.81 27.66 -42.71
C GLU A 273 -19.00 27.13 -44.14
N SER A 274 -19.05 28.03 -45.13
CA SER A 274 -19.45 27.72 -46.52
C SER A 274 -18.47 26.80 -47.27
N ASP A 275 -17.19 26.81 -46.89
CA ASP A 275 -16.12 26.16 -47.67
C ASP A 275 -15.60 24.85 -47.06
N ARG A 276 -15.96 24.51 -45.81
CA ARG A 276 -15.54 23.26 -45.17
C ARG A 276 -16.42 22.87 -43.99
N LEU A 277 -16.82 21.60 -43.93
CA LEU A 277 -17.49 21.04 -42.75
C LEU A 277 -16.53 20.97 -41.55
N GLN A 278 -16.88 21.65 -40.47
CA GLN A 278 -16.31 21.36 -39.16
C GLN A 278 -17.08 20.20 -38.53
N TRP A 279 -16.44 19.41 -37.66
CA TRP A 279 -17.07 18.22 -37.10
C TRP A 279 -17.08 18.26 -35.59
N SER A 280 -18.27 18.15 -35.01
CA SER A 280 -18.47 17.95 -33.57
C SER A 280 -18.53 16.46 -33.28
N CYS A 281 -17.84 16.02 -32.23
CA CYS A 281 -17.88 14.63 -31.75
C CYS A 281 -18.46 14.60 -30.34
N TYR A 282 -19.50 13.80 -30.12
CA TYR A 282 -20.08 13.64 -28.78
C TYR A 282 -20.85 12.31 -28.67
N SER A 283 -21.29 12.00 -27.45
CA SER A 283 -22.22 10.90 -27.19
C SER A 283 -23.14 11.29 -26.04
N SER A 284 -24.42 10.98 -26.17
CA SER A 284 -25.42 11.13 -25.10
C SER A 284 -25.58 9.85 -24.26
N THR A 285 -25.07 8.73 -24.77
CA THR A 285 -25.24 7.39 -24.19
C THR A 285 -23.97 6.93 -23.44
N ILE A 286 -22.79 7.28 -23.96
CA ILE A 286 -21.49 6.97 -23.34
C ILE A 286 -21.11 8.05 -22.31
N ALA A 287 -20.80 7.64 -21.08
CA ALA A 287 -20.34 8.56 -20.05
C ALA A 287 -19.06 9.31 -20.47
N ARG A 288 -19.00 10.63 -20.25
CA ARG A 288 -17.87 11.50 -20.67
C ARG A 288 -16.47 11.00 -20.27
N LYS A 289 -16.34 10.29 -19.15
CA LYS A 289 -15.04 9.71 -18.73
C LYS A 289 -14.52 8.64 -19.69
N HIS A 290 -15.39 7.97 -20.42
CA HIS A 290 -15.04 6.95 -21.41
C HIS A 290 -14.81 7.53 -22.80
N LEU A 291 -15.15 8.81 -23.03
CA LEU A 291 -14.93 9.45 -24.31
C LEU A 291 -13.45 9.88 -24.49
N PRO A 292 -12.88 9.73 -25.71
CA PRO A 292 -11.63 10.37 -26.09
C PRO A 292 -11.69 11.89 -25.90
N ALA A 293 -10.54 12.53 -25.74
CA ALA A 293 -10.49 13.97 -25.48
C ALA A 293 -11.12 14.81 -26.60
N ALA A 294 -11.07 14.35 -27.86
CA ALA A 294 -11.66 15.01 -29.01
C ALA A 294 -13.21 14.96 -29.04
N CYS A 295 -13.83 14.17 -28.16
CA CYS A 295 -15.28 13.93 -28.14
C CYS A 295 -15.91 14.30 -26.78
N ARG A 296 -15.26 15.16 -26.00
CA ARG A 296 -15.64 15.51 -24.62
C ARG A 296 -16.14 16.95 -24.47
#